data_AF-A0A6V7PIQ2-F1
#
_entry.id   AF-A0A6V7PIQ2-F1
#
_cell.length_a   1.000
_cell.length_b   1.000
_cell.length_c   1.000
_cell.angle_alpha   90.00
_cell.angle_beta   90.00
_cell.angle_gamma   90.00
#
_symmetry.space_group_name_H-M   'P 1'
#
loop_
_entity.id
_entity.type
_entity.pdbx_description
1 polymer ?
#
loop_
_entity_poly.entity_id
_entity_poly.type
_entity_poly.pdbx_seq_one_letter_code
_entity_poly.pdbx_strand_id
1 'polypeptide(L)'
;MHICRSSIIRSPYAGSRSTLFAATDPQIPEYCGLLKADEWPVCACISHDCRPMNASEEAHNLETSQEVWEKTLEMIGLPLDALEKLIEGEEVQCRYGSKPE
;
A
#
# COMPACT_ATOMS: atom_id res chain seq x y z
N MET A 1 21.82 -2.57 23.82
CA MET A 1 20.58 -1.79 23.62
C MET A 1 20.95 -0.37 23.24
N HIS A 2 21.47 -0.18 22.01
CA HIS A 2 21.69 1.15 21.44
C HIS A 2 20.38 1.59 20.82
N ILE A 3 19.63 2.41 21.58
CA ILE A 3 18.49 3.15 21.07
C ILE A 3 19.04 4.02 19.94
N CYS A 4 18.65 3.74 18.70
CA CYS A 4 18.96 4.57 17.53
C CYS A 4 18.40 5.97 17.76
N ARG A 5 19.25 6.85 18.30
CA ARG A 5 19.12 8.30 18.23
C ARG A 5 19.45 8.73 16.81
N SER A 6 18.47 8.61 15.91
CA SER A 6 18.49 9.31 14.63
C SER A 6 17.10 9.88 14.39
N SER A 7 16.90 11.08 14.94
CA SER A 7 16.09 12.17 14.40
C SER A 7 14.97 11.79 13.43
N ILE A 8 13.92 11.11 13.89
CA ILE A 8 12.65 11.11 13.15
C ILE A 8 12.03 12.51 13.32
N ILE A 9 12.43 13.46 12.47
CA ILE A 9 11.73 14.74 12.31
C ILE A 9 10.49 14.44 11.46
N ARG A 10 9.46 13.86 12.09
CA ARG A 10 8.11 13.69 11.52
C ARG A 10 7.37 15.02 11.58
N SER A 11 7.83 16.02 10.84
CA SER A 11 7.03 17.24 10.69
C SER A 11 5.82 16.94 9.79
N PRO A 12 4.64 17.51 10.07
CA PRO A 12 3.48 17.39 9.17
C PRO A 12 3.84 17.78 7.73
N TYR A 13 4.67 18.81 7.59
CA TYR A 13 5.15 19.29 6.29
C TYR A 13 5.95 18.22 5.52
N ALA A 14 6.91 17.55 6.16
CA ALA A 14 7.73 16.52 5.50
C ALA A 14 6.87 15.34 5.04
N GLY A 15 5.92 14.89 5.88
CA GLY A 15 4.97 13.84 5.53
C GLY A 15 4.04 14.24 4.37
N SER A 16 3.43 15.42 4.45
CA SER A 16 2.57 15.93 3.37
C SER A 16 3.32 16.06 2.05
N ARG A 17 4.57 16.52 2.07
CA ARG A 17 5.41 16.63 0.88
C ARG A 17 5.71 15.27 0.26
N SER A 18 6.12 14.28 1.05
CA SER A 18 6.40 12.93 0.52
C SER A 18 5.15 12.23 -0.02
N THR A 19 3.99 12.43 0.63
CA THR A 19 2.72 11.90 0.13
C THR A 19 2.32 12.56 -1.18
N LEU A 20 2.43 13.89 -1.28
CA LEU A 20 2.14 14.62 -2.52
C LEU A 20 3.07 14.16 -3.65
N PHE A 21 4.37 14.06 -3.36
CA PHE A 21 5.36 13.54 -4.31
C PHE A 21 5.01 12.14 -4.79
N ALA A 22 4.68 11.20 -3.89
CA ALA A 22 4.30 9.84 -4.25
C ALA A 22 3.01 9.78 -5.10
N ALA A 23 2.10 10.75 -4.95
CA ALA A 23 0.84 10.79 -5.68
C ALA A 23 0.94 11.50 -7.05
N THR A 24 1.87 12.45 -7.23
CA THR A 24 1.86 13.34 -8.40
C THR A 24 3.15 13.39 -9.20
N ASP A 25 4.29 12.98 -8.64
CA ASP A 25 5.56 13.10 -9.35
C ASP A 25 5.61 12.10 -10.53
N PRO A 26 5.96 12.55 -11.75
CA PRO A 26 5.99 11.69 -12.93
C PRO A 26 6.88 10.45 -12.76
N GLN A 27 7.96 10.55 -11.97
CA GLN A 27 8.90 9.45 -11.78
C GLN A 27 8.29 8.23 -11.10
N ILE A 28 7.18 8.41 -10.38
CA ILE A 28 6.55 7.35 -9.59
C ILE A 28 5.94 6.27 -10.50
N PRO A 29 5.07 6.61 -11.48
CA PRO A 29 4.64 5.65 -12.49
C PRO A 29 5.77 4.90 -13.19
N GLU A 30 6.85 5.60 -13.58
CA GLU A 30 7.99 4.94 -14.24
C GLU A 30 8.69 3.94 -13.30
N TYR A 31 8.93 4.32 -12.05
CA TYR A 31 9.53 3.43 -11.05
C TYR A 31 8.63 2.23 -10.74
N CYS A 32 7.32 2.44 -10.57
CA CYS A 32 6.34 1.37 -10.42
C CYS A 32 6.35 0.42 -11.64
N GLY A 33 6.54 0.95 -12.85
CA GLY A 33 6.68 0.16 -14.07
C GLY A 33 7.91 -0.75 -14.05
N LEU A 34 9.05 -0.24 -13.56
CA LEU A 34 10.27 -1.04 -13.37
C LEU A 34 10.06 -2.16 -12.36
N LEU A 35 9.50 -1.84 -11.19
CA LEU A 35 9.19 -2.86 -10.17
C LEU A 35 8.26 -3.94 -10.71
N LYS A 36 7.25 -3.56 -11.50
CA LYS A 36 6.34 -4.51 -12.12
C LYS A 36 7.02 -5.40 -13.17
N ALA A 37 7.93 -4.84 -13.96
CA ALA A 37 8.70 -5.58 -14.97
C ALA A 37 9.66 -6.59 -14.32
N ASP A 38 10.19 -6.25 -13.16
CA ASP A 38 11.09 -7.10 -12.37
C ASP A 38 10.34 -8.10 -11.46
N GLU A 39 9.01 -8.21 -11.59
CA GLU A 39 8.13 -9.03 -10.74
C GLU A 39 8.38 -8.80 -9.24
N TRP A 40 8.68 -7.55 -8.88
CA TRP A 40 9.04 -7.19 -7.52
C TRP A 40 7.83 -7.43 -6.58
N PRO A 41 8.02 -8.10 -5.42
CA PRO A 41 6.91 -8.59 -4.61
C PRO A 41 6.20 -7.50 -3.80
N VAL A 42 6.67 -6.25 -3.85
CA VAL A 42 6.12 -5.11 -3.10
C VAL A 42 5.93 -3.88 -3.99
N CYS A 43 5.00 -3.00 -3.59
CA CYS A 43 4.84 -1.70 -4.23
C CYS A 43 6.02 -0.76 -3.95
N ALA A 44 6.11 0.32 -4.73
CA ALA A 44 7.11 1.37 -4.51
C ALA A 44 7.00 1.96 -3.09
N CYS A 45 8.08 1.84 -2.31
CA CYS A 45 8.19 2.48 -1.00
C CYS A 45 8.93 3.81 -1.16
N ILE A 46 8.31 4.91 -0.73
CA ILE A 46 8.85 6.26 -0.87
C ILE A 46 9.22 6.81 0.50
N SER A 47 10.47 7.22 0.64
CA SER A 47 11.00 7.82 1.87
C SER A 47 10.48 9.25 2.07
N HIS A 48 10.60 9.76 3.30
CA HIS A 48 10.29 11.15 3.66
C HIS A 48 11.11 12.19 2.87
N ASP A 49 12.25 11.78 2.33
CA ASP A 49 13.12 12.60 1.48
C ASP A 49 12.68 12.60 0.00
N CYS A 50 11.49 12.06 -0.30
CA CYS A 50 10.92 12.00 -1.65
C CYS A 50 11.82 11.20 -2.60
N ARG A 51 12.25 10.02 -2.14
CA ARG A 51 13.09 9.10 -2.92
C ARG A 51 12.58 7.67 -2.77
N PRO A 52 12.66 6.85 -3.83
CA PRO A 52 12.50 5.41 -3.72
C PRO A 52 13.41 4.83 -2.65
N MET A 53 12.87 3.89 -1.88
CA MET A 53 13.61 3.11 -0.89
C MET A 53 13.15 1.67 -0.94
N ASN A 54 14.02 0.76 -0.49
CA ASN A 54 13.62 -0.63 -0.31
C ASN A 54 12.71 -0.73 0.92
N ALA A 55 11.66 -1.53 0.79
CA ALA A 55 10.84 -1.92 1.92
C ALA A 55 11.65 -2.82 2.88
N SER A 56 11.11 -3.05 4.07
CA SER A 56 11.75 -3.99 5.02
C SER A 56 11.69 -5.42 4.47
N GLU A 57 12.59 -6.30 4.94
CA GLU A 57 12.63 -7.70 4.50
C GLU A 57 11.28 -8.40 4.75
N GLU A 58 10.63 -8.10 5.87
CA GLU A 58 9.33 -8.66 6.25
C GLU A 58 8.21 -8.29 5.27
N ALA A 59 8.28 -7.10 4.65
CA ALA A 59 7.29 -6.66 3.68
C ALA A 59 7.33 -7.48 2.38
N HIS A 60 8.44 -8.19 2.10
CA HIS A 60 8.58 -9.04 0.92
C HIS A 60 7.96 -10.45 1.14
N ASN A 61 7.40 -10.74 2.31
CA ASN A 61 6.75 -12.02 2.57
C ASN A 61 5.36 -12.09 1.90
N LEU A 62 5.29 -12.78 0.76
CA LEU A 62 4.07 -12.95 -0.02
C LEU A 62 3.02 -13.79 0.70
N GLU A 63 3.42 -14.84 1.42
CA GLU A 63 2.51 -15.71 2.18
C GLU A 63 1.77 -14.90 3.25
N THR A 64 2.52 -14.15 4.07
CA THR A 64 1.92 -13.27 5.08
C THR A 64 1.08 -12.16 4.46
N SER A 65 1.48 -11.61 3.31
CA SER A 65 0.70 -10.59 2.61
C SER A 65 -0.65 -11.14 2.14
N GLN A 66 -0.68 -12.37 1.63
CA GLN A 66 -1.90 -13.05 1.22
C GLN A 66 -2.80 -13.37 2.42
N GLU A 67 -2.25 -13.90 3.51
CA GLU A 67 -3.01 -14.16 4.75
C GLU A 67 -3.66 -12.88 5.30
N VAL A 68 -2.91 -11.77 5.30
CA VAL A 68 -3.42 -10.46 5.73
C VAL A 68 -4.56 -9.99 4.82
N TRP A 69 -4.43 -10.17 3.49
CA TRP A 69 -5.47 -9.82 2.53
C TRP A 69 -6.75 -10.61 2.78
N GLU A 70 -6.66 -11.94 2.83
CA GLU A 70 -7.79 -12.85 3.06
C GLU A 70 -8.49 -12.55 4.40
N LYS A 71 -7.71 -12.37 5.47
CA LYS A 71 -8.26 -12.04 6.78
C LYS A 71 -8.93 -10.67 6.80
N THR A 72 -8.37 -9.70 6.09
CA THR A 72 -8.97 -8.36 5.97
C THR A 72 -10.32 -8.44 5.30
N LEU A 73 -10.43 -9.16 4.18
CA LEU A 73 -11.71 -9.37 3.47
C LEU A 73 -12.75 -10.07 4.36
N GLU A 74 -12.37 -11.12 5.08
CA GLU A 74 -13.23 -11.81 6.05
C GLU A 74 -13.74 -10.84 7.13
N MET A 75 -12.86 -10.01 7.68
CA MET A 75 -13.21 -9.06 8.75
C MET A 75 -14.22 -8.01 8.30
N ILE A 76 -14.05 -7.49 7.08
CA ILE A 76 -14.97 -6.48 6.49
C ILE A 76 -16.18 -7.12 5.79
N GLY A 77 -16.25 -8.45 5.76
CA GLY A 77 -17.35 -9.22 5.17
C GLY A 77 -17.42 -9.11 3.64
N LEU A 78 -16.28 -8.94 2.98
CA LEU A 78 -16.18 -8.97 1.51
C LEU A 78 -15.82 -10.39 1.05
N PRO A 79 -16.36 -10.84 -0.11
CA PRO A 79 -15.95 -12.10 -0.70
C PRO A 79 -14.52 -12.01 -1.27
N LEU A 80 -13.86 -13.15 -1.45
CA LEU A 80 -12.48 -13.20 -1.96
C LEU A 80 -12.36 -12.65 -3.39
N ASP A 81 -13.43 -12.79 -4.18
CA ASP A 81 -13.55 -12.30 -5.55
C ASP A 81 -14.04 -10.84 -5.63
N ALA A 82 -14.05 -10.11 -4.51
CA ALA A 82 -14.53 -8.73 -4.45
C ALA A 82 -13.71 -7.81 -5.37
N LEU A 83 -12.40 -8.03 -5.47
CA LEU A 83 -11.53 -7.19 -6.28
C LEU A 83 -11.87 -7.34 -7.78
N GLU A 84 -12.01 -8.57 -8.25
CA GLU A 84 -12.36 -8.89 -9.64
C GLU A 84 -13.72 -8.27 -10.00
N LYS A 85 -14.71 -8.48 -9.15
CA LYS A 85 -16.06 -7.88 -9.30
C LYS A 85 -16.01 -6.35 -9.39
N LEU A 86 -15.21 -5.70 -8.53
CA LEU A 86 -15.06 -4.24 -8.55
C LEU A 86 -14.37 -3.74 -9.82
N ILE A 87 -13.40 -4.50 -10.35
CA ILE A 87 -12.74 -4.18 -11.63
C ILE A 87 -13.73 -4.33 -12.80
N GLU A 88 -14.62 -5.31 -12.75
CA GLU A 88 -15.70 -5.53 -13.72
C GLU A 88 -16.83 -4.50 -13.59
N GLY A 89 -16.80 -3.66 -12.54
CA GLY A 89 -17.79 -2.61 -12.29
C GLY A 89 -19.04 -3.11 -11.56
N GLU A 90 -19.00 -4.30 -10.97
CA GLU A 90 -20.09 -4.83 -10.16
C GLU A 90 -20.14 -4.16 -8.77
N GLU A 91 -21.34 -4.13 -8.19
CA GLU A 91 -21.53 -3.65 -6.83
C GLU A 91 -21.26 -4.76 -5.82
N VAL A 92 -20.33 -4.54 -4.89
CA VAL A 92 -20.01 -5.49 -3.83
C VAL A 92 -20.43 -4.92 -2.48
N GLN A 93 -21.35 -5.63 -1.81
CA GLN A 93 -21.82 -5.26 -0.48
C GLN A 93 -20.80 -5.67 0.59
N CYS A 94 -20.36 -4.74 1.42
CA CYS A 94 -19.52 -5.01 2.59
C CYS A 94 -20.34 -4.95 3.88
N ARG A 95 -19.80 -5.51 4.96
CA ARG A 95 -20.47 -5.55 6.28
C ARG A 95 -20.86 -4.17 6.82
N TYR A 96 -20.11 -3.14 6.43
CA TYR A 96 -20.30 -1.76 6.87
C TYR A 96 -20.98 -0.88 5.82
N GLY A 97 -21.37 -1.45 4.67
CA GLY A 97 -22.09 -0.75 3.62
C GLY A 97 -23.47 -0.33 4.12
N SER A 98 -23.91 0.85 3.71
CA SER A 98 -25.27 1.33 3.99
C SER A 98 -26.27 0.32 3.43
N LYS A 99 -27.08 -0.30 4.29
CA LYS A 99 -28.25 -1.03 3.82
C LYS A 99 -29.21 -0.02 3.15
N PRO A 100 -29.70 -0.27 1.93
CA PRO A 100 -30.87 0.47 1.45
C PRO A 100 -32.03 0.20 2.43
N GLU A 101 -32.64 1.27 2.95
CA GLU A 101 -33.91 1.24 3.71
C GLU A 101 -35.08 0.74 2.86
#